data_AF-A0A9J6RDE8-F1
#
_entry.id   AF-A0A9J6RDE8-F1
#
_cell.length_a   1.000
_cell.length_b   1.000
_cell.length_c   1.000
_cell.angle_alpha   90.00
_cell.angle_beta   90.00
_cell.angle_gamma   90.00
#
_symmetry.space_group_name_H-M   'P 1'
#
loop_
_entity.id
_entity.type
_entity.pdbx_description
1 polymer ?
#
loop_
_entity_poly.entity_id
_entity_poly.type
_entity_poly.pdbx_seq_one_letter_code
_entity_poly.pdbx_strand_id
1 'polypeptide(L)'
;MWKPMLTTLVEDAPTGEEWVYEVKYDGFRCGIEWTSNNIRLWSRNGNELTNSFPEIVAWCRENQHLVENQLPLFLDGELAVLLTEFQSVFSLVQQRGRLKAAEKIQAISEKRPATFVIFDLIQLKERTLEREDFQSRRKKLEKLSSLLKIDQFASENRLYQIRIFQSLADIQALITLHQSEGIVAKHKNSRYSHGKRTDQWLKVKNYRWIEAVITGFNTDNDYFDLSIANKDGFEFLGKVKNGFSKEEKNTLTTFIQQHGKKKNQFYWDVPPSICIGINCLDATMGDLREPSFRQFHFDLLPEQCTRDNIRVGLAQLPAELELSKPEKRLYPDVTKRDYLLYLRKVAPFLLARIKNKRLTMIRYPDGISAHFFYQKHLPNYAPEYIQTVPGEDEEQDILCQDLRSLLWFGNHGSIEFHVPFQTIDSGYPDEMVFDLDPPSLREFPLAVKAALLIKDMVAYQGFIPFVKTSGKTGLQIHIPLEEKSMSFDQTRTFMEAVANIFVERYPESFTTERLIKNRGKRLYIDYVQHAPGKTIIAPYSLRATNEATVATPLYWDEVNEKLNPKDYTIKTVPPRLIEMGCPFQDMWNNRKKP
;
A
#
# COMPACT_ATOMS: atom_id res chain seq x y z
N MET A 1 -19.14 7.88 30.02
CA MET A 1 -18.03 8.10 29.07
C MET A 1 -17.49 6.75 28.65
N TRP A 2 -17.59 6.41 27.37
CA TRP A 2 -17.11 5.13 26.84
C TRP A 2 -15.58 5.03 26.98
N LYS A 3 -15.10 3.88 27.46
CA LYS A 3 -13.68 3.53 27.51
C LYS A 3 -13.45 2.25 26.70
N PRO A 4 -12.67 2.28 25.60
CA PRO A 4 -12.45 1.09 24.80
C PRO A 4 -11.68 0.01 25.59
N MET A 5 -11.86 -1.25 25.21
CA MET A 5 -11.00 -2.33 25.67
C MET A 5 -9.56 -2.12 25.14
N LEU A 6 -8.56 -2.32 26.00
CA LEU A 6 -7.16 -2.07 25.67
C LEU A 6 -6.42 -3.40 25.36
N THR A 7 -5.54 -3.35 24.37
CA THR A 7 -4.69 -4.50 23.99
C THR A 7 -3.36 -4.51 24.75
N THR A 8 -2.92 -5.65 25.26
CA THR A 8 -1.61 -5.86 25.91
C THR A 8 -0.51 -6.01 24.86
N LEU A 9 0.62 -5.30 25.01
CA LEU A 9 1.76 -5.45 24.08
C LEU A 9 2.51 -6.74 24.42
N VAL A 10 2.78 -7.55 23.41
CA VAL A 10 3.61 -8.76 23.49
C VAL A 10 4.63 -8.75 22.35
N GLU A 11 5.71 -9.50 22.51
CA GLU A 11 6.75 -9.65 21.48
C GLU A 11 6.25 -10.52 20.33
N ASP A 12 5.74 -11.71 20.67
CA ASP A 12 5.19 -12.67 19.71
C ASP A 12 3.69 -12.82 19.87
N ALA A 13 2.99 -13.02 18.75
CA ALA A 13 1.57 -13.31 18.76
C ALA A 13 1.37 -14.75 19.28
N PRO A 14 0.36 -14.99 20.13
CA PRO A 14 0.05 -16.34 20.56
C PRO A 14 -0.36 -17.20 19.36
N THR A 15 -0.14 -18.51 19.46
CA THR A 15 -0.57 -19.50 18.47
C THR A 15 -1.60 -20.43 19.09
N GLY A 16 -2.61 -20.85 18.33
CA GLY A 16 -3.63 -21.80 18.79
C GLY A 16 -4.95 -21.62 18.05
N GLU A 17 -5.79 -22.65 18.05
CA GLU A 17 -7.11 -22.62 17.41
C GLU A 17 -8.09 -21.70 18.16
N GLU A 18 -7.81 -21.37 19.41
CA GLU A 18 -8.59 -20.46 20.24
C GLU A 18 -8.33 -18.97 19.91
N TRP A 19 -7.33 -18.68 19.08
CA TRP A 19 -6.97 -17.33 18.68
C TRP A 19 -7.47 -16.99 17.28
N VAL A 20 -7.73 -15.71 17.09
CA VAL A 20 -7.90 -15.11 15.77
C VAL A 20 -7.08 -13.84 15.68
N TYR A 21 -6.72 -13.48 14.46
CA TYR A 21 -5.81 -12.37 14.19
C TYR A 21 -6.48 -11.31 13.32
N GLU A 22 -6.18 -10.07 13.66
CA GLU A 22 -6.65 -8.87 12.99
C GLU A 22 -5.45 -7.98 12.69
N VAL A 23 -5.51 -7.21 11.60
CA VAL A 23 -4.50 -6.19 11.34
C VAL A 23 -4.61 -5.10 12.39
N LYS A 24 -3.49 -4.77 13.03
CA LYS A 24 -3.41 -3.56 13.85
C LYS A 24 -3.38 -2.37 12.91
N TYR A 25 -4.38 -1.51 13.00
CA TYR A 25 -4.35 -0.21 12.36
C TYR A 25 -3.68 0.81 13.26
N ASP A 26 -3.41 1.94 12.63
CA ASP A 26 -2.94 3.10 13.34
C ASP A 26 -3.67 4.37 12.89
N GLY A 27 -4.32 4.99 13.87
CA GLY A 27 -5.23 6.10 13.72
C GLY A 27 -5.86 6.50 15.05
N PHE A 28 -7.10 6.99 15.01
CA PHE A 28 -7.81 7.41 16.23
C PHE A 28 -8.83 6.36 16.65
N ARG A 29 -8.57 5.71 17.80
CA ARG A 29 -9.55 4.84 18.44
C ARG A 29 -10.87 5.59 18.66
N CYS A 30 -11.94 5.09 18.09
CA CYS A 30 -13.23 5.76 17.99
C CYS A 30 -14.39 4.79 18.21
N GLY A 31 -15.44 5.27 18.87
CA GLY A 31 -16.71 4.57 19.03
C GLY A 31 -17.79 5.29 18.22
N ILE A 32 -18.60 4.55 17.46
CA ILE A 32 -19.78 5.10 16.79
C ILE A 32 -21.01 4.76 17.62
N GLU A 33 -21.69 5.79 18.09
CA GLU A 33 -23.05 5.68 18.63
C GLU A 33 -24.03 6.00 17.50
N TRP A 34 -24.81 5.02 17.07
CA TRP A 34 -25.75 5.15 15.95
C TRP A 34 -27.16 4.83 16.43
N THR A 35 -28.02 5.84 16.40
CA THR A 35 -29.45 5.77 16.76
C THR A 35 -30.30 6.21 15.58
N SER A 36 -31.62 6.04 15.66
CA SER A 36 -32.54 6.52 14.61
C SER A 36 -32.47 8.04 14.38
N ASN A 37 -32.16 8.81 15.44
CA ASN A 37 -32.18 10.27 15.41
C ASN A 37 -30.80 10.91 15.31
N ASN A 38 -29.74 10.18 15.63
CA ASN A 38 -28.40 10.75 15.78
C ASN A 38 -27.28 9.73 15.55
N ILE A 39 -26.16 10.23 15.02
CA ILE A 39 -24.91 9.50 14.81
C ILE A 39 -23.78 10.34 15.42
N ARG A 40 -23.09 9.79 16.43
CA ARG A 40 -22.00 10.47 17.13
C ARG A 40 -20.73 9.64 17.13
N LEU A 41 -19.60 10.32 17.04
CA LEU A 41 -18.27 9.72 17.08
C LEU A 41 -17.57 10.10 18.38
N TRP A 42 -17.07 9.11 19.11
CA TRP A 42 -16.45 9.29 20.42
C TRP A 42 -15.00 8.84 20.39
N SER A 43 -14.07 9.74 20.70
CA SER A 43 -12.66 9.35 20.90
C SER A 43 -12.48 8.49 22.16
N ARG A 44 -11.36 7.78 22.25
CA ARG A 44 -10.97 7.02 23.46
C ARG A 44 -10.96 7.82 24.76
N ASN A 45 -10.82 9.14 24.68
CA ASN A 45 -10.75 10.05 25.83
C ASN A 45 -12.11 10.70 26.14
N GLY A 46 -13.17 10.34 25.42
CA GLY A 46 -14.52 10.88 25.62
C GLY A 46 -14.81 12.18 24.86
N ASN A 47 -13.86 12.71 24.07
CA ASN A 47 -14.12 13.86 23.20
C ASN A 47 -14.96 13.45 21.99
N GLU A 48 -15.93 14.28 21.61
CA GLU A 48 -16.72 14.09 20.39
C GLU A 48 -15.89 14.44 19.14
N LEU A 49 -15.94 13.58 18.13
CA LEU A 49 -15.21 13.69 16.86
C LEU A 49 -16.12 13.93 15.65
N THR A 50 -17.45 13.99 15.85
CA THR A 50 -18.48 14.05 14.80
C THR A 50 -18.18 15.10 13.72
N ASN A 51 -17.80 16.31 14.12
CA ASN A 51 -17.54 17.43 13.20
C ASN A 51 -16.17 17.34 12.52
N SER A 52 -15.24 16.54 13.03
CA SER A 52 -13.91 16.34 12.43
C SER A 52 -13.92 15.30 11.32
N PHE A 53 -14.94 14.43 11.29
CA PHE A 53 -15.07 13.34 10.32
C PHE A 53 -16.51 13.28 9.75
N PRO A 54 -16.99 14.36 9.10
CA PRO A 54 -18.36 14.44 8.59
C PRO A 54 -18.68 13.35 7.56
N GLU A 55 -17.68 12.86 6.81
CA GLU A 55 -17.85 11.81 5.81
C GLU A 55 -18.36 10.49 6.40
N ILE A 56 -17.95 10.15 7.63
CA ILE A 56 -18.41 8.93 8.31
C ILE A 56 -19.90 9.07 8.66
N VAL A 57 -20.27 10.24 9.19
CA VAL A 57 -21.64 10.54 9.61
C VAL A 57 -22.58 10.60 8.42
N ALA A 58 -22.16 11.24 7.32
CA ALA A 58 -22.93 11.31 6.08
C ALA A 58 -23.21 9.90 5.54
N TRP A 59 -22.19 9.06 5.43
CA TRP A 59 -22.35 7.68 4.96
C TRP A 59 -23.28 6.86 5.86
N CYS A 60 -23.17 6.99 7.19
CA CYS A 60 -24.11 6.33 8.11
C CYS A 60 -25.55 6.80 7.87
N ARG A 61 -25.79 8.11 7.72
CA ARG A 61 -27.14 8.63 7.44
C ARG A 61 -27.72 8.07 6.14
N GLU A 62 -26.93 8.07 5.06
CA GLU A 62 -27.33 7.56 3.75
C GLU A 62 -27.73 6.07 3.82
N ASN A 63 -27.01 5.27 4.63
CA ASN A 63 -27.21 3.83 4.76
C ASN A 63 -28.12 3.41 5.93
N GLN A 64 -28.70 4.37 6.67
CA GLN A 64 -29.49 4.08 7.87
C GLN A 64 -30.70 3.18 7.61
N HIS A 65 -31.35 3.35 6.46
CA HIS A 65 -32.50 2.55 6.04
C HIS A 65 -32.20 1.04 5.98
N LEU A 66 -30.94 0.64 5.75
CA LEU A 66 -30.52 -0.77 5.70
C LEU A 66 -30.46 -1.42 7.09
N VAL A 67 -30.33 -0.61 8.15
CA VAL A 67 -30.08 -1.07 9.52
C VAL A 67 -31.08 -0.54 10.54
N GLU A 68 -32.15 0.13 10.09
CA GLU A 68 -33.15 0.76 10.95
C GLU A 68 -33.69 -0.20 12.02
N ASN A 69 -34.01 -1.44 11.63
CA ASN A 69 -34.51 -2.49 12.51
C ASN A 69 -33.45 -3.08 13.49
N GLN A 70 -32.20 -2.64 13.39
CA GLN A 70 -31.06 -3.04 14.22
C GLN A 70 -30.61 -1.94 15.17
N LEU A 71 -31.09 -0.71 15.00
CA LEU A 71 -30.75 0.42 15.86
C LEU A 71 -31.38 0.27 17.26
N PRO A 72 -30.75 0.84 18.31
CA PRO A 72 -29.44 1.52 18.29
C PRO A 72 -28.24 0.55 18.20
N LEU A 73 -27.13 1.05 17.68
CA LEU A 73 -25.85 0.35 17.56
C LEU A 73 -24.74 1.13 18.28
N PHE A 74 -23.82 0.38 18.90
CA PHE A 74 -22.54 0.93 19.35
C PHE A 74 -21.40 0.11 18.77
N LEU A 75 -20.60 0.74 17.90
CA LEU A 75 -19.49 0.11 17.20
C LEU A 75 -18.16 0.60 17.78
N ASP A 76 -17.23 -0.33 18.00
CA ASP A 76 -15.87 -0.02 18.44
C ASP A 76 -14.90 -0.24 17.28
N GLY A 77 -14.07 0.75 17.00
CA GLY A 77 -13.22 0.75 15.81
C GLY A 77 -12.16 1.83 15.83
N GLU A 78 -11.62 2.09 14.66
CA GLU A 78 -10.57 3.08 14.45
C GLU A 78 -10.84 3.93 13.23
N LEU A 79 -10.72 5.24 13.39
CA LEU A 79 -10.69 6.17 12.27
C LEU A 79 -9.28 6.18 11.69
N ALA A 80 -9.16 5.76 10.42
CA ALA A 80 -7.89 5.66 9.71
C ALA A 80 -8.04 6.14 8.26
N VAL A 81 -6.97 6.70 7.69
CA VAL A 81 -6.87 6.90 6.24
C VAL A 81 -6.13 5.70 5.67
N LEU A 82 -6.81 4.89 4.87
CA LEU A 82 -6.28 3.62 4.37
C LEU A 82 -5.53 3.81 3.04
N LEU A 83 -4.31 3.31 2.97
CA LEU A 83 -3.51 3.20 1.75
C LEU A 83 -3.82 1.88 1.01
N THR A 84 -3.96 0.80 1.76
CA THR A 84 -4.53 -0.47 1.31
C THR A 84 -5.54 -0.95 2.35
N GLU A 85 -6.28 -2.02 2.06
CA GLU A 85 -7.11 -2.72 3.05
C GLU A 85 -6.33 -2.99 4.35
N PHE A 86 -5.02 -3.25 4.28
CA PHE A 86 -4.21 -3.68 5.43
C PHE A 86 -3.24 -2.60 5.95
N GLN A 87 -3.23 -1.39 5.40
CA GLN A 87 -2.25 -0.36 5.78
C GLN A 87 -2.91 1.01 5.93
N SER A 88 -2.73 1.65 7.08
CA SER A 88 -3.13 3.04 7.32
C SER A 88 -1.97 4.02 7.19
N VAL A 89 -2.30 5.28 6.91
CA VAL A 89 -1.38 6.41 6.85
C VAL A 89 -1.66 7.36 8.02
N PHE A 90 -0.89 7.19 9.11
CA PHE A 90 -1.12 7.93 10.34
C PHE A 90 -0.98 9.44 10.21
N SER A 91 0.01 9.90 9.44
CA SER A 91 0.28 11.33 9.26
C SER A 91 -0.95 12.07 8.71
N LEU A 92 -1.71 11.42 7.82
CA LEU A 92 -2.93 12.00 7.25
C LEU A 92 -4.05 12.12 8.28
N VAL A 93 -4.33 11.08 9.07
CA VAL A 93 -5.36 11.18 10.12
C VAL A 93 -4.92 12.10 11.28
N GLN A 94 -3.62 12.18 11.57
CA GLN A 94 -3.08 13.14 12.52
C GLN A 94 -3.28 14.59 12.03
N GLN A 95 -3.06 14.84 10.73
CA GLN A 95 -3.36 16.14 10.11
C GLN A 95 -4.85 16.46 10.23
N ARG A 96 -5.75 15.49 9.96
CA ARG A 96 -7.21 15.64 10.12
C ARG A 96 -7.57 16.09 11.53
N GLY A 97 -7.02 15.43 12.55
CA GLY A 97 -7.29 15.74 13.96
C GLY A 97 -6.86 17.14 14.43
N ARG A 98 -5.96 17.81 13.69
CA ARG A 98 -5.50 19.18 14.00
C ARG A 98 -6.32 20.26 13.31
N LEU A 99 -7.15 19.92 12.33
CA LEU A 99 -7.99 20.87 11.60
C LEU A 99 -9.20 21.29 12.44
N LYS A 100 -9.57 22.56 12.32
CA LYS A 100 -10.72 23.16 13.02
C LYS A 100 -11.74 23.82 12.09
N ALA A 101 -11.29 24.33 10.94
CA ALA A 101 -12.17 25.03 9.99
C ALA A 101 -13.00 24.03 9.19
N ALA A 102 -14.33 24.16 9.25
CA ALA A 102 -15.27 23.23 8.61
C ALA A 102 -15.04 23.06 7.11
N GLU A 103 -14.80 24.16 6.38
CA GLU A 103 -14.51 24.11 4.93
C GLU A 103 -13.26 23.29 4.60
N LYS A 104 -12.18 23.44 5.40
CA LYS A 104 -10.95 22.67 5.20
C LYS A 104 -11.15 21.19 5.54
N ILE A 105 -11.97 20.90 6.55
CA ILE A 105 -12.34 19.53 6.92
C ILE A 105 -13.14 18.91 5.76
N GLN A 106 -14.13 19.62 5.21
CA GLN A 106 -14.95 19.15 4.11
C GLN A 106 -14.11 18.87 2.84
N ALA A 107 -13.26 19.82 2.44
CA ALA A 107 -12.41 19.67 1.26
C ALA A 107 -11.46 18.46 1.37
N ILE A 108 -10.87 18.23 2.56
CA ILE A 108 -9.99 17.07 2.77
C ILE A 108 -10.78 15.76 2.86
N SER A 109 -11.99 15.75 3.44
CA SER A 109 -12.81 14.53 3.48
C SER A 109 -13.23 14.07 2.09
N GLU A 110 -13.40 14.98 1.13
CA GLU A 110 -13.72 14.64 -0.24
C GLU A 110 -12.48 14.15 -0.99
N LYS A 111 -11.34 14.85 -0.84
CA LYS A 111 -10.09 14.48 -1.52
C LYS A 111 -9.48 13.17 -1.00
N ARG A 112 -9.46 12.98 0.33
CA ARG A 112 -8.83 11.81 0.97
C ARG A 112 -9.62 11.42 2.24
N PRO A 113 -10.77 10.74 2.07
CA PRO A 113 -11.65 10.40 3.18
C PRO A 113 -11.00 9.47 4.20
N ALA A 114 -11.40 9.60 5.46
CA ALA A 114 -11.15 8.58 6.46
C ALA A 114 -12.15 7.41 6.33
N THR A 115 -11.74 6.25 6.81
CA THR A 115 -12.56 5.05 6.97
C THR A 115 -12.62 4.70 8.46
N PHE A 116 -13.82 4.37 8.95
CA PHE A 116 -14.00 3.75 10.25
C PHE A 116 -13.86 2.23 10.13
N VAL A 117 -12.74 1.70 10.58
CA VAL A 117 -12.46 0.26 10.62
C VAL A 117 -13.07 -0.33 11.88
N ILE A 118 -14.09 -1.17 11.73
CA ILE A 118 -14.86 -1.74 12.84
C ILE A 118 -14.18 -2.99 13.36
N PHE A 119 -13.90 -3.03 14.67
CA PHE A 119 -13.28 -4.16 15.35
C PHE A 119 -14.26 -5.01 16.15
N ASP A 120 -15.30 -4.40 16.72
CA ASP A 120 -16.25 -5.08 17.61
C ASP A 120 -17.62 -4.37 17.64
N LEU A 121 -18.65 -5.12 18.01
CA LEU A 121 -20.03 -4.65 18.19
C LEU A 121 -20.40 -4.74 19.66
N ILE A 122 -20.64 -3.59 20.30
CA ILE A 122 -20.85 -3.49 21.75
C ILE A 122 -22.33 -3.45 22.11
N GLN A 123 -23.14 -2.79 21.28
CA GLN A 123 -24.58 -2.70 21.46
C GLN A 123 -25.29 -3.00 20.15
N LEU A 124 -26.37 -3.77 20.24
CA LEU A 124 -27.28 -4.08 19.15
C LEU A 124 -28.72 -4.01 19.68
N LYS A 125 -29.51 -3.08 19.13
CA LYS A 125 -30.82 -2.71 19.68
C LYS A 125 -30.68 -2.29 21.15
N GLU A 126 -31.63 -2.67 21.99
CA GLU A 126 -31.61 -2.42 23.43
C GLU A 126 -30.69 -3.35 24.24
N ARG A 127 -29.87 -4.19 23.59
CA ARG A 127 -28.99 -5.17 24.27
C ARG A 127 -27.53 -4.76 24.19
N THR A 128 -26.87 -4.68 25.34
CA THR A 128 -25.40 -4.71 25.42
C THR A 128 -24.89 -6.13 25.21
N LEU A 129 -23.81 -6.25 24.46
CA LEU A 129 -23.18 -7.53 24.09
C LEU A 129 -21.88 -7.79 24.86
N GLU A 130 -21.47 -6.90 25.77
CA GLU A 130 -20.18 -6.95 26.47
C GLU A 130 -19.91 -8.28 27.20
N ARG A 131 -20.97 -8.92 27.70
CA ARG A 131 -20.92 -10.20 28.43
C ARG A 131 -20.84 -11.42 27.52
N GLU A 132 -21.19 -11.29 26.25
CA GLU A 132 -21.04 -12.36 25.26
C GLU A 132 -19.55 -12.53 24.92
N ASP A 133 -19.18 -13.71 24.44
CA ASP A 133 -17.84 -13.92 23.88
C ASP A 133 -17.63 -13.18 22.55
N PHE A 134 -16.36 -12.94 22.21
CA PHE A 134 -15.96 -12.23 21.01
C PHE A 134 -16.48 -12.90 19.73
N GLN A 135 -16.46 -14.23 19.66
CA GLN A 135 -16.97 -14.95 18.49
C GLN A 135 -18.46 -14.69 18.25
N SER A 136 -19.27 -14.63 19.30
CA SER A 136 -20.70 -14.33 19.24
C SER A 136 -20.97 -12.89 18.81
N ARG A 137 -20.23 -11.92 19.36
CA ARG A 137 -20.30 -10.51 18.94
C ARG A 137 -19.88 -10.35 17.48
N ARG A 138 -18.82 -11.05 17.07
CA ARG A 138 -18.32 -11.05 15.69
C ARG A 138 -19.35 -11.57 14.70
N LYS A 139 -19.99 -12.70 14.98
CA LYS A 139 -21.07 -13.23 14.11
C LYS A 139 -22.22 -12.24 13.92
N LYS A 140 -22.55 -11.45 14.96
CA LYS A 140 -23.56 -10.39 14.85
C LYS A 140 -23.06 -9.21 14.01
N LEU A 141 -21.80 -8.81 14.19
CA LEU A 141 -21.15 -7.78 13.37
C LEU A 141 -21.07 -8.20 11.88
N GLU A 142 -20.78 -9.47 11.58
CA GLU A 142 -20.77 -9.98 10.20
C GLU A 142 -22.14 -9.87 9.54
N LYS A 143 -23.22 -10.25 10.25
CA LYS A 143 -24.58 -10.06 9.75
C LYS A 143 -24.91 -8.60 9.47
N LEU A 144 -24.53 -7.69 10.38
CA LEU A 144 -24.71 -6.25 10.19
C LEU A 144 -23.91 -5.76 8.98
N SER A 145 -22.69 -6.25 8.82
CA SER A 145 -21.77 -5.84 7.76
C SER A 145 -22.22 -6.30 6.39
N SER A 146 -22.80 -7.49 6.27
CA SER A 146 -23.43 -7.95 5.02
C SER A 146 -24.63 -7.11 4.60
N LEU A 147 -25.44 -6.62 5.56
CA LEU A 147 -26.56 -5.71 5.25
C LEU A 147 -26.05 -4.37 4.71
N LEU A 148 -24.95 -3.87 5.29
CA LEU A 148 -24.31 -2.61 4.92
C LEU A 148 -23.33 -2.74 3.74
N LYS A 149 -23.03 -3.96 3.27
CA LYS A 149 -22.01 -4.28 2.26
C LYS A 149 -20.63 -3.72 2.60
N ILE A 150 -20.22 -3.86 3.86
CA ILE A 150 -18.93 -3.39 4.39
C ILE A 150 -18.00 -4.54 4.83
N ASP A 151 -18.33 -5.78 4.45
CA ASP A 151 -17.53 -6.98 4.67
C ASP A 151 -16.33 -7.08 3.71
N GLN A 152 -16.36 -6.34 2.60
CA GLN A 152 -15.24 -6.15 1.68
C GLN A 152 -14.81 -4.70 1.68
N PHE A 153 -13.50 -4.47 1.56
CA PHE A 153 -12.97 -3.12 1.44
C PHE A 153 -13.31 -2.54 0.07
N ALA A 154 -13.93 -1.36 0.06
CA ALA A 154 -14.24 -0.58 -1.14
C ALA A 154 -14.01 0.90 -0.85
N SER A 155 -13.42 1.64 -1.80
CA SER A 155 -13.04 3.05 -1.56
C SER A 155 -14.23 4.01 -1.43
N GLU A 156 -15.41 3.62 -1.90
CA GLU A 156 -16.68 4.34 -1.71
C GLU A 156 -17.26 4.21 -0.30
N ASN A 157 -16.94 3.13 0.41
CA ASN A 157 -17.44 2.88 1.75
C ASN A 157 -16.68 3.68 2.82
N ARG A 158 -17.40 4.20 3.82
CA ARG A 158 -16.78 4.91 4.96
C ARG A 158 -16.68 4.06 6.21
N LEU A 159 -17.40 2.95 6.26
CA LEU A 159 -17.25 1.91 7.25
C LEU A 159 -16.64 0.67 6.58
N TYR A 160 -15.76 -0.03 7.29
CA TYR A 160 -15.19 -1.30 6.83
C TYR A 160 -15.08 -2.24 8.03
N GLN A 161 -15.64 -3.43 7.89
CA GLN A 161 -15.49 -4.48 8.89
C GLN A 161 -14.10 -5.10 8.76
N ILE A 162 -13.30 -5.04 9.82
CA ILE A 162 -11.97 -5.64 9.79
C ILE A 162 -12.04 -7.14 9.43
N ARG A 163 -11.17 -7.58 8.53
CA ARG A 163 -10.98 -9.00 8.22
C ARG A 163 -10.34 -9.75 9.39
N ILE A 164 -10.84 -10.96 9.63
CA ILE A 164 -10.26 -11.90 10.60
C ILE A 164 -9.49 -13.00 9.88
N PHE A 165 -8.33 -13.34 10.43
CA PHE A 165 -7.47 -14.44 9.99
C PHE A 165 -7.43 -15.52 11.06
N GLN A 166 -7.51 -16.78 10.64
CA GLN A 166 -7.34 -17.94 11.53
C GLN A 166 -5.88 -18.41 11.59
N SER A 167 -5.11 -18.15 10.53
CA SER A 167 -3.69 -18.50 10.42
C SER A 167 -2.83 -17.28 10.75
N LEU A 168 -1.90 -17.45 11.69
CA LEU A 168 -0.90 -16.43 12.01
C LEU A 168 0.05 -16.18 10.82
N ALA A 169 0.42 -17.24 10.10
CA ALA A 169 1.29 -17.14 8.93
C ALA A 169 0.66 -16.29 7.80
N ASP A 170 -0.64 -16.46 7.57
CA ASP A 170 -1.36 -15.74 6.50
C ASP A 170 -1.38 -14.24 6.78
N ILE A 171 -1.69 -13.84 8.03
CA ILE A 171 -1.66 -12.44 8.40
C ILE A 171 -0.23 -11.90 8.42
N GLN A 172 0.76 -12.64 8.91
CA GLN A 172 2.16 -12.19 8.90
C GLN A 172 2.69 -11.90 7.49
N ALA A 173 2.31 -12.73 6.51
CA ALA A 173 2.64 -12.49 5.11
C ALA A 173 2.03 -11.17 4.59
N LEU A 174 0.79 -10.84 4.99
CA LEU A 174 0.13 -9.58 4.66
C LEU A 174 0.78 -8.39 5.39
N ILE A 175 1.03 -8.49 6.69
CA ILE A 175 1.72 -7.44 7.46
C ILE A 175 3.06 -7.10 6.83
N THR A 176 3.81 -8.13 6.44
CA THR A 176 5.08 -7.98 5.73
C THR A 176 4.85 -7.30 4.39
N LEU A 177 3.99 -7.84 3.50
CA LEU A 177 3.76 -7.26 2.18
C LEU A 177 3.33 -5.80 2.25
N HIS A 178 2.37 -5.48 3.10
CA HIS A 178 1.73 -4.16 3.18
C HIS A 178 2.44 -3.18 4.11
N GLN A 179 3.51 -3.57 4.80
CA GLN A 179 4.13 -2.75 5.86
C GLN A 179 3.09 -2.24 6.86
N SER A 180 2.16 -3.11 7.21
CA SER A 180 1.14 -2.83 8.20
C SER A 180 1.78 -2.61 9.57
N GLU A 181 1.07 -1.90 10.43
CA GLU A 181 1.55 -1.49 11.75
C GLU A 181 1.74 -2.68 12.72
N GLY A 182 1.00 -3.78 12.55
CA GLY A 182 1.17 -4.97 13.37
C GLY A 182 -0.07 -5.87 13.40
N ILE A 183 -0.17 -6.70 14.44
CA ILE A 183 -1.23 -7.70 14.61
C ILE A 183 -1.94 -7.45 15.94
N VAL A 184 -3.26 -7.64 15.96
CA VAL A 184 -4.04 -7.82 17.18
C VAL A 184 -4.53 -9.28 17.22
N ALA A 185 -4.08 -10.04 18.21
CA ALA A 185 -4.56 -11.38 18.48
C ALA A 185 -5.67 -11.31 19.54
N LYS A 186 -6.83 -11.90 19.23
CA LYS A 186 -7.98 -11.97 20.14
C LYS A 186 -8.34 -13.42 20.42
N HIS A 187 -8.51 -13.72 21.70
CA HIS A 187 -9.04 -15.01 22.12
C HIS A 187 -10.54 -15.08 21.78
N LYS A 188 -10.98 -16.17 21.14
CA LYS A 188 -12.38 -16.36 20.66
C LYS A 188 -13.41 -16.19 21.76
N ASN A 189 -13.09 -16.63 22.97
CA ASN A 189 -13.98 -16.57 24.15
C ASN A 189 -13.87 -15.26 24.97
N SER A 190 -13.16 -14.26 24.47
CA SER A 190 -12.92 -13.02 25.23
C SER A 190 -14.18 -12.17 25.38
N ARG A 191 -14.40 -11.66 26.60
CA ARG A 191 -15.46 -10.69 26.89
C ARG A 191 -14.95 -9.26 26.76
N TYR A 192 -15.86 -8.33 26.46
CA TYR A 192 -15.46 -6.93 26.33
C TYR A 192 -15.27 -6.29 27.71
N SER A 193 -14.05 -5.80 27.98
CA SER A 193 -13.69 -5.21 29.28
C SER A 193 -13.26 -3.75 29.14
N HIS A 194 -14.16 -2.82 29.48
CA HIS A 194 -13.91 -1.38 29.36
C HIS A 194 -12.65 -0.91 30.07
N GLY A 195 -11.76 -0.25 29.32
CA GLY A 195 -10.55 0.40 29.84
C GLY A 195 -9.52 -0.54 30.46
N LYS A 196 -9.70 -1.86 30.34
CA LYS A 196 -8.80 -2.86 30.90
C LYS A 196 -7.93 -3.47 29.82
N ARG A 197 -6.70 -3.80 30.21
CA ARG A 197 -5.81 -4.69 29.47
C ARG A 197 -6.04 -6.10 29.99
N THR A 198 -6.13 -7.06 29.08
CA THR A 198 -6.21 -8.49 29.42
C THR A 198 -5.14 -9.25 28.66
N ASP A 199 -4.91 -10.49 29.07
CA ASP A 199 -4.12 -11.47 28.34
C ASP A 199 -4.87 -12.04 27.11
N GLN A 200 -6.15 -11.72 26.93
CA GLN A 200 -6.99 -12.22 25.85
C GLN A 200 -7.02 -11.33 24.59
N TRP A 201 -6.57 -10.08 24.69
CA TRP A 201 -6.44 -9.14 23.58
C TRP A 201 -5.00 -8.65 23.54
N LEU A 202 -4.20 -9.28 22.70
CA LEU A 202 -2.77 -9.06 22.60
C LEU A 202 -2.47 -8.30 21.31
N LYS A 203 -1.46 -7.43 21.33
CA LYS A 203 -0.95 -6.77 20.14
C LYS A 203 0.54 -6.99 19.97
N VAL A 204 0.93 -7.22 18.73
CA VAL A 204 2.31 -7.25 18.28
C VAL A 204 2.50 -6.06 17.33
N LYS A 205 3.61 -5.35 17.48
CA LYS A 205 3.95 -4.26 16.56
C LYS A 205 4.96 -4.75 15.54
N ASN A 206 4.78 -4.32 14.30
CA ASN A 206 5.72 -4.57 13.24
C ASN A 206 6.81 -3.49 13.25
N TYR A 207 7.75 -3.60 14.19
CA TYR A 207 8.84 -2.63 14.29
C TYR A 207 9.79 -2.73 13.09
N ARG A 208 10.21 -1.56 12.62
CA ARG A 208 11.32 -1.38 11.70
C ARG A 208 12.59 -1.24 12.52
N TRP A 209 13.68 -1.76 11.97
CA TRP A 209 14.98 -1.69 12.60
C TRP A 209 15.88 -0.76 11.80
N ILE A 210 16.45 0.22 12.48
CA ILE A 210 17.39 1.18 11.92
C ILE A 210 18.62 1.30 12.82
N GLU A 211 19.70 1.83 12.27
CA GLU A 211 20.97 2.03 12.96
C GLU A 211 21.29 3.52 13.02
N ALA A 212 21.71 4.01 14.18
CA ALA A 212 22.08 5.40 14.38
C ALA A 212 23.21 5.54 15.40
N VAL A 213 23.77 6.74 15.48
CA VAL A 213 24.86 7.07 16.40
C VAL A 213 24.35 7.97 17.51
N ILE A 214 24.68 7.65 18.76
CA ILE A 214 24.42 8.54 19.89
C ILE A 214 25.36 9.73 19.82
N THR A 215 24.79 10.94 19.80
CA THR A 215 25.54 12.20 19.67
C THR A 215 25.24 13.19 20.78
N GLY A 216 24.23 12.93 21.60
CA GLY A 216 23.92 13.77 22.74
C GLY A 216 23.13 13.01 23.81
N PHE A 217 23.14 13.55 25.02
CA PHE A 217 22.37 13.03 26.14
C PHE A 217 21.86 14.16 27.03
N ASN A 218 20.56 14.11 27.34
CA ASN A 218 19.91 15.03 28.24
C ASN A 218 19.55 14.33 29.56
N THR A 219 20.20 14.75 30.65
CA THR A 219 20.03 14.17 31.99
C THR A 219 18.73 14.59 32.69
N ASP A 220 18.05 15.63 32.22
CA ASP A 220 16.78 16.10 32.81
C ASP A 220 15.60 15.19 32.44
N ASN A 221 15.62 14.66 31.21
CA ASN A 221 14.52 13.88 30.65
C ASN A 221 14.94 12.51 30.11
N ASP A 222 16.21 12.13 30.32
CA ASP A 222 16.82 10.87 29.94
C ASP A 222 16.80 10.55 28.43
N TYR A 223 16.69 11.56 27.57
CA TYR A 223 16.74 11.35 26.13
C TYR A 223 18.17 11.34 25.60
N PHE A 224 18.45 10.35 24.75
CA PHE A 224 19.63 10.30 23.90
C PHE A 224 19.30 10.88 22.52
N ASP A 225 20.12 11.81 22.05
CA ASP A 225 20.04 12.36 20.70
C ASP A 225 20.77 11.43 19.72
N LEU A 226 20.09 11.12 18.63
CA LEU A 226 20.54 10.19 17.60
C LEU A 226 20.83 10.96 16.33
N SER A 227 21.94 10.61 15.68
CA SER A 227 22.35 11.18 14.41
C SER A 227 22.80 10.11 13.43
N ILE A 228 22.84 10.48 12.15
CA ILE A 228 23.30 9.65 11.04
C ILE A 228 24.40 10.38 10.28
N ALA A 229 25.31 9.63 9.67
CA ALA A 229 26.38 10.16 8.85
C ALA A 229 25.85 10.74 7.53
N ASN A 230 26.40 11.89 7.16
CA ASN A 230 26.25 12.52 5.85
C ASN A 230 27.64 12.95 5.31
N LYS A 231 27.68 13.66 4.18
CA LYS A 231 28.97 14.10 3.58
C LYS A 231 29.76 15.10 4.43
N ASP A 232 29.07 15.84 5.30
CA ASP A 232 29.61 16.97 6.05
C ASP A 232 29.74 16.67 7.56
N GLY A 233 29.51 15.42 7.99
CA GLY A 233 29.55 14.99 9.38
C GLY A 233 28.31 14.18 9.78
N PHE A 234 27.61 14.63 10.82
CA PHE A 234 26.45 13.94 11.40
C PHE A 234 25.22 14.85 11.42
N GLU A 235 24.09 14.31 10.98
CA GLU A 235 22.80 14.98 10.94
C GLU A 235 21.85 14.36 11.96
N PHE A 236 21.15 15.21 12.72
CA PHE A 236 20.21 14.79 13.74
C PHE A 236 19.03 14.00 13.15
N LEU A 237 18.86 12.77 13.60
CA LEU A 237 17.79 11.87 13.20
C LEU A 237 16.59 11.98 14.14
N GLY A 238 16.80 12.02 15.44
CA GLY A 238 15.72 12.00 16.43
C GLY A 238 16.23 11.66 17.82
N LYS A 239 15.31 11.24 18.72
CA LYS A 239 15.64 10.95 20.11
C LYS A 239 15.11 9.61 20.56
N VAL A 240 15.79 8.98 21.51
CA VAL A 240 15.35 7.74 22.14
C VAL A 240 15.55 7.79 23.66
N LYS A 241 14.62 7.18 24.41
CA LYS A 241 14.74 7.01 25.87
C LYS A 241 14.33 5.63 26.38
N ASN A 242 13.49 4.93 25.61
CA ASN A 242 12.91 3.64 26.01
C ASN A 242 13.75 2.49 25.43
N GLY A 243 13.58 1.28 25.96
CA GLY A 243 14.20 0.06 25.45
C GLY A 243 15.50 -0.34 26.17
N PHE A 244 16.18 0.60 26.83
CA PHE A 244 17.34 0.29 27.66
C PHE A 244 16.92 -0.41 28.97
N SER A 245 17.65 -1.46 29.34
CA SER A 245 17.64 -1.95 30.72
C SER A 245 18.25 -0.91 31.66
N LYS A 246 17.99 -1.08 32.96
CA LYS A 246 18.55 -0.18 33.99
C LYS A 246 20.08 -0.19 33.99
N GLU A 247 20.68 -1.35 33.78
CA GLU A 247 22.13 -1.52 33.74
C GLU A 247 22.75 -0.85 32.50
N GLU A 248 22.21 -1.12 31.31
CA GLU A 248 22.69 -0.50 30.06
C GLU A 248 22.62 1.03 30.12
N LYS A 249 21.51 1.58 30.63
CA LYS A 249 21.33 3.02 30.75
C LYS A 249 22.34 3.64 31.73
N ASN A 250 22.61 2.97 32.86
CA ASN A 250 23.59 3.45 33.84
C ASN A 250 25.02 3.41 33.28
N THR A 251 25.39 2.32 32.61
CA THR A 251 26.70 2.17 31.96
C THR A 251 26.89 3.24 30.89
N LEU A 252 25.91 3.43 30.01
CA LEU A 252 25.94 4.43 28.96
C LEU A 252 26.03 5.85 29.52
N THR A 253 25.25 6.14 30.56
CA THR A 253 25.28 7.45 31.24
C THR A 253 26.66 7.71 31.85
N THR A 254 27.25 6.72 32.52
CA THR A 254 28.58 6.83 33.13
C THR A 254 29.66 7.06 32.06
N PHE A 255 29.61 6.30 30.96
CA PHE A 255 30.51 6.48 29.83
C PHE A 255 30.42 7.90 29.24
N ILE A 256 29.21 8.40 29.02
CA ILE A 256 28.97 9.76 28.49
C ILE A 256 29.46 10.83 29.46
N GLN A 257 29.28 10.65 30.77
CA GLN A 257 29.77 11.59 31.77
C GLN A 257 31.31 11.62 31.85
N GLN A 258 31.98 10.49 31.57
CA GLN A 258 33.44 10.37 31.59
C GLN A 258 34.10 10.87 30.30
N HIS A 259 33.48 10.61 29.14
CA HIS A 259 34.09 10.85 27.82
C HIS A 259 33.39 11.92 26.97
N GLY A 260 32.16 12.30 27.32
CA GLY A 260 31.40 13.36 26.66
C GLY A 260 31.80 14.76 27.10
N LYS A 261 31.35 15.77 26.34
CA LYS A 261 31.58 17.19 26.66
C LYS A 261 30.30 17.81 27.21
N LYS A 262 30.33 18.26 28.46
CA LYS A 262 29.19 18.95 29.07
C LYS A 262 28.98 20.31 28.38
N LYS A 263 27.82 20.52 27.73
CA LYS A 263 27.46 21.82 27.12
C LYS A 263 26.76 22.76 28.10
N ASN A 264 25.87 22.21 28.93
CA ASN A 264 25.14 22.97 29.94
C ASN A 264 24.82 22.07 31.15
N GLN A 265 24.00 22.57 32.08
CA GLN A 265 23.66 21.83 33.31
C GLN A 265 23.12 20.43 33.04
N PHE A 266 22.33 20.25 31.97
CA PHE A 266 21.56 19.03 31.69
C PHE A 266 21.98 18.31 30.41
N TYR A 267 22.82 18.91 29.57
CA TYR A 267 23.13 18.37 28.25
C TYR A 267 24.62 18.06 28.07
N TRP A 268 24.87 16.87 27.53
CA TRP A 268 26.18 16.35 27.18
C TRP A 268 26.25 16.09 25.67
N ASP A 269 27.27 16.65 25.02
CA ASP A 269 27.67 16.22 23.68
C ASP A 269 28.44 14.90 23.79
N VAL A 270 28.11 13.97 22.90
CA VAL A 270 28.81 12.71 22.76
C VAL A 270 29.50 12.72 21.40
N PRO A 271 30.83 12.55 21.33
CA PRO A 271 31.48 12.29 20.05
C PRO A 271 30.79 11.11 19.37
N PRO A 272 30.61 11.12 18.04
CA PRO A 272 29.89 10.06 17.33
C PRO A 272 30.71 8.78 17.37
N SER A 273 30.57 7.99 18.43
CA SER A 273 31.38 6.79 18.69
C SER A 273 30.56 5.60 19.17
N ILE A 274 29.25 5.78 19.40
CA ILE A 274 28.37 4.74 19.94
C ILE A 274 27.27 4.48 18.92
N CYS A 275 27.40 3.39 18.17
CA CYS A 275 26.39 2.93 17.23
C CYS A 275 25.36 2.06 17.96
N ILE A 276 24.08 2.29 17.68
CA ILE A 276 22.98 1.52 18.27
C ILE A 276 21.94 1.13 17.22
N GLY A 277 21.31 -0.02 17.45
CA GLY A 277 20.12 -0.45 16.75
C GLY A 277 18.88 0.06 17.48
N ILE A 278 17.91 0.56 16.72
CA ILE A 278 16.66 1.13 17.23
C ILE A 278 15.48 0.47 16.52
N ASN A 279 14.50 0.05 17.32
CA ASN A 279 13.17 -0.27 16.83
C ASN A 279 12.36 1.03 16.71
N CYS A 280 11.68 1.23 15.59
CA CYS A 280 10.77 2.34 15.37
C CYS A 280 9.62 1.91 14.46
N LEU A 281 8.50 2.63 14.49
CA LEU A 281 7.41 2.41 13.55
C LEU A 281 7.60 3.21 12.26
N ASP A 282 8.28 4.35 12.35
CA ASP A 282 8.63 5.22 11.24
C ASP A 282 9.77 6.15 11.61
N ALA A 283 10.46 6.71 10.61
CA ALA A 283 11.52 7.68 10.82
C ALA A 283 11.59 8.71 9.69
N THR A 284 11.58 9.99 10.07
CA THR A 284 11.94 11.12 9.23
C THR A 284 12.95 11.99 9.98
N MET A 285 13.71 12.84 9.27
CA MET A 285 14.72 13.65 9.93
C MET A 285 14.10 14.54 11.00
N GLY A 286 14.51 14.34 12.25
CA GLY A 286 14.02 15.05 13.42
C GLY A 286 12.78 14.42 14.09
N ASP A 287 12.16 13.39 13.51
CA ASP A 287 10.98 12.73 14.06
C ASP A 287 11.07 11.20 13.92
N LEU A 288 11.30 10.55 15.06
CA LEU A 288 11.27 9.09 15.20
C LEU A 288 9.98 8.68 15.88
N ARG A 289 9.28 7.73 15.27
CA ARG A 289 7.99 7.28 15.75
C ARG A 289 8.13 6.05 16.64
N GLU A 290 7.75 6.23 17.91
CA GLU A 290 7.86 5.23 18.98
C GLU A 290 9.24 4.54 19.05
N PRO A 291 10.36 5.30 19.09
CA PRO A 291 11.69 4.73 19.11
C PRO A 291 11.95 4.01 20.43
N SER A 292 12.56 2.83 20.34
CA SER A 292 13.11 2.10 21.47
C SER A 292 14.46 1.49 21.10
N PHE A 293 15.43 1.62 22.00
CA PHE A 293 16.70 0.93 21.90
C PHE A 293 16.47 -0.58 21.73
N ARG A 294 17.29 -1.18 20.87
CA ARG A 294 17.31 -2.63 20.62
C ARG A 294 18.63 -3.26 21.05
N GLN A 295 19.75 -2.71 20.58
CA GLN A 295 21.09 -3.26 20.84
C GLN A 295 22.20 -2.25 20.59
N PHE A 296 23.38 -2.48 21.18
CA PHE A 296 24.61 -1.79 20.83
C PHE A 296 25.29 -2.48 19.63
N HIS A 297 25.88 -1.69 18.74
CA HIS A 297 26.70 -2.17 17.64
C HIS A 297 28.17 -1.80 17.88
N PHE A 298 28.98 -2.82 18.15
CA PHE A 298 30.44 -2.67 18.34
C PHE A 298 31.23 -2.94 17.06
N ASP A 299 30.56 -3.49 16.05
CA ASP A 299 31.06 -3.85 14.73
C ASP A 299 30.81 -2.77 13.67
N LEU A 300 29.89 -1.84 13.95
CA LEU A 300 29.48 -0.79 13.03
C LEU A 300 30.24 0.51 13.28
N LEU A 301 30.85 1.07 12.24
CA LEU A 301 31.47 2.39 12.30
C LEU A 301 30.40 3.50 12.22
N PRO A 302 30.54 4.60 12.96
CA PRO A 302 29.61 5.74 12.92
C PRO A 302 29.31 6.25 11.51
N GLU A 303 30.29 6.27 10.63
CA GLU A 303 30.17 6.73 9.24
C GLU A 303 29.30 5.81 8.37
N GLN A 304 29.07 4.57 8.82
CA GLN A 304 28.21 3.59 8.14
C GLN A 304 26.73 3.76 8.50
N CYS A 305 26.39 4.48 9.59
CA CYS A 305 25.01 4.83 9.94
C CYS A 305 24.48 5.92 8.99
N THR A 306 24.28 5.60 7.72
CA THR A 306 23.92 6.56 6.67
C THR A 306 22.41 6.66 6.44
N ARG A 307 21.98 7.75 5.80
CA ARG A 307 20.57 7.92 5.37
C ARG A 307 20.09 6.76 4.49
N ASP A 308 20.95 6.18 3.67
CA ASP A 308 20.56 5.05 2.83
C ASP A 308 20.36 3.75 3.62
N ASN A 309 21.16 3.52 4.67
CA ASN A 309 20.96 2.39 5.57
C ASN A 309 19.67 2.55 6.39
N ILE A 310 19.34 3.77 6.82
CA ILE A 310 18.02 4.06 7.40
C ILE A 310 16.90 3.69 6.41
N ARG A 311 17.00 4.14 5.15
CA ARG A 311 15.99 3.83 4.13
C ARG A 311 15.81 2.33 3.91
N VAL A 312 16.90 1.55 3.94
CA VAL A 312 16.87 0.09 3.83
C VAL A 312 16.25 -0.56 5.06
N GLY A 313 16.66 -0.14 6.27
CA GLY A 313 16.10 -0.66 7.53
C GLY A 313 14.59 -0.40 7.66
N LEU A 314 14.14 0.80 7.27
CA LEU A 314 12.72 1.14 7.23
C LEU A 314 11.93 0.35 6.18
N ALA A 315 12.59 -0.12 5.12
CA ALA A 315 11.94 -0.86 4.05
C ALA A 315 11.60 -2.30 4.44
N GLN A 316 12.21 -2.84 5.51
CA GLN A 316 12.01 -4.22 5.97
C GLN A 316 12.09 -5.20 4.80
N LEU A 317 13.21 -5.16 4.08
CA LEU A 317 13.46 -6.11 3.00
C LEU A 317 13.57 -7.53 3.61
N PRO A 318 13.15 -8.58 2.87
CA PRO A 318 13.30 -9.96 3.33
C PRO A 318 14.76 -10.27 3.69
N ALA A 319 15.00 -10.96 4.80
CA ALA A 319 16.35 -11.23 5.30
C ALA A 319 17.19 -12.07 4.33
N GLU A 320 16.55 -12.90 3.51
CA GLU A 320 17.19 -13.75 2.50
C GLU A 320 17.60 -12.97 1.23
N LEU A 321 17.19 -11.71 1.09
CA LEU A 321 17.54 -10.87 -0.05
C LEU A 321 18.89 -10.20 0.15
N GLU A 322 19.94 -10.79 -0.39
CA GLU A 322 21.26 -10.16 -0.42
C GLU A 322 21.32 -9.04 -1.47
N LEU A 323 21.49 -7.80 -1.01
CA LEU A 323 21.63 -6.63 -1.88
C LEU A 323 23.04 -6.57 -2.48
N SER A 324 23.25 -7.23 -3.62
CA SER A 324 24.51 -7.09 -4.38
C SER A 324 24.63 -5.70 -4.99
N LYS A 325 25.80 -5.06 -5.02
CA LYS A 325 26.06 -3.79 -5.78
C LYS A 325 24.92 -2.74 -5.69
N PRO A 326 24.47 -2.33 -4.49
CA PRO A 326 23.29 -1.45 -4.32
C PRO A 326 23.45 -0.08 -4.99
N GLU A 327 24.68 0.44 -5.07
CA GLU A 327 25.02 1.73 -5.70
C GLU A 327 25.01 1.71 -7.24
N LYS A 328 24.84 0.53 -7.86
CA LYS A 328 24.84 0.40 -9.32
C LYS A 328 23.72 1.25 -9.91
N ARG A 329 24.04 2.13 -10.86
CA ARG A 329 23.04 2.93 -11.57
C ARG A 329 22.29 2.08 -12.58
N LEU A 330 20.97 1.98 -12.42
CA LEU A 330 20.08 1.36 -13.40
C LEU A 330 19.49 2.39 -14.36
N TYR A 331 19.38 3.64 -13.90
CA TYR A 331 19.01 4.82 -14.66
C TYR A 331 20.02 5.94 -14.37
N PRO A 332 20.03 7.06 -15.14
CA PRO A 332 20.92 8.19 -14.86
C PRO A 332 20.95 8.62 -13.39
N ASP A 333 19.78 8.77 -12.76
CA ASP A 333 19.63 9.28 -11.38
C ASP A 333 18.99 8.29 -10.40
N VAL A 334 19.07 6.99 -10.69
CA VAL A 334 18.46 5.94 -9.85
C VAL A 334 19.41 4.76 -9.70
N THR A 335 19.76 4.46 -8.46
CA THR A 335 20.56 3.28 -8.10
C THR A 335 19.69 2.02 -8.01
N LYS A 336 20.31 0.85 -7.98
CA LYS A 336 19.61 -0.41 -7.74
C LYS A 336 18.92 -0.42 -6.37
N ARG A 337 19.53 0.16 -5.35
CA ARG A 337 18.88 0.36 -4.04
C ARG A 337 17.61 1.18 -4.17
N ASP A 338 17.65 2.33 -4.84
CA ASP A 338 16.45 3.16 -5.05
C ASP A 338 15.34 2.39 -5.76
N TYR A 339 15.70 1.57 -6.76
CA TYR A 339 14.78 0.71 -7.47
C TYR A 339 14.12 -0.36 -6.59
N LEU A 340 14.91 -1.06 -5.76
CA LEU A 340 14.38 -2.07 -4.85
C LEU A 340 13.50 -1.47 -3.76
N LEU A 341 13.87 -0.30 -3.24
CA LEU A 341 13.05 0.45 -2.30
C LEU A 341 11.74 0.94 -2.94
N TYR A 342 11.76 1.27 -4.23
CA TYR A 342 10.53 1.56 -4.98
C TYR A 342 9.64 0.32 -5.10
N LEU A 343 10.19 -0.81 -5.58
CA LEU A 343 9.44 -2.07 -5.68
C LEU A 343 8.83 -2.44 -4.34
N ARG A 344 9.58 -2.28 -3.25
CA ARG A 344 9.10 -2.55 -1.90
C ARG A 344 7.86 -1.73 -1.54
N LYS A 345 7.83 -0.44 -1.89
CA LYS A 345 6.72 0.47 -1.63
C LYS A 345 5.49 0.17 -2.49
N VAL A 346 5.69 -0.20 -3.76
CA VAL A 346 4.58 -0.48 -4.68
C VAL A 346 4.14 -1.94 -4.70
N ALA A 347 4.87 -2.84 -4.04
CA ALA A 347 4.63 -4.28 -4.05
C ALA A 347 3.17 -4.66 -3.74
N PRO A 348 2.48 -4.08 -2.73
CA PRO A 348 1.06 -4.35 -2.50
C PRO A 348 0.16 -4.17 -3.72
N PHE A 349 0.45 -3.15 -4.54
CA PHE A 349 -0.37 -2.77 -5.68
C PHE A 349 0.07 -3.49 -6.95
N LEU A 350 1.38 -3.67 -7.13
CA LEU A 350 1.95 -4.37 -8.28
C LEU A 350 1.62 -5.88 -8.21
N LEU A 351 1.83 -6.52 -7.04
CA LEU A 351 1.52 -7.95 -6.87
C LEU A 351 0.04 -8.25 -7.02
N ALA A 352 -0.86 -7.35 -6.60
CA ALA A 352 -2.30 -7.49 -6.83
C ALA A 352 -2.68 -7.61 -8.33
N ARG A 353 -1.77 -7.25 -9.23
CA ARG A 353 -1.96 -7.29 -10.69
C ARG A 353 -1.20 -8.41 -11.40
N ILE A 354 -0.12 -8.92 -10.81
CA ILE A 354 0.75 -9.92 -11.47
C ILE A 354 0.68 -11.32 -10.83
N LYS A 355 0.15 -11.42 -9.61
CA LYS A 355 -0.02 -12.69 -8.91
C LYS A 355 -0.89 -13.65 -9.74
N ASN A 356 -0.55 -14.94 -9.72
CA ASN A 356 -1.24 -15.99 -10.50
C ASN A 356 -1.29 -15.75 -12.01
N LYS A 357 -0.33 -14.99 -12.57
CA LYS A 357 -0.17 -14.80 -14.01
C LYS A 357 1.24 -15.18 -14.44
N ARG A 358 1.37 -15.78 -15.63
CA ARG A 358 2.67 -16.02 -16.27
C ARG A 358 3.39 -14.69 -16.47
N LEU A 359 4.62 -14.57 -16.01
CA LEU A 359 5.33 -13.31 -16.03
C LEU A 359 6.34 -13.25 -17.18
N THR A 360 6.25 -12.20 -17.99
CA THR A 360 7.33 -11.82 -18.92
C THR A 360 8.07 -10.61 -18.36
N MET A 361 9.37 -10.77 -18.10
CA MET A 361 10.21 -9.69 -17.60
C MET A 361 11.13 -9.15 -18.69
N ILE A 362 11.41 -7.85 -18.66
CA ILE A 362 12.52 -7.26 -19.42
C ILE A 362 13.61 -6.85 -18.44
N ARG A 363 14.79 -7.45 -18.61
CA ARG A 363 15.94 -7.30 -17.72
C ARG A 363 16.97 -6.36 -18.30
N TYR A 364 17.47 -5.48 -17.44
CA TYR A 364 18.53 -4.50 -17.71
C TYR A 364 19.59 -4.63 -16.61
N PRO A 365 20.38 -5.73 -16.59
CA PRO A 365 21.32 -5.99 -15.50
C PRO A 365 22.32 -4.85 -15.30
N ASP A 366 22.74 -4.20 -16.40
CA ASP A 366 23.72 -3.11 -16.45
C ASP A 366 23.09 -1.72 -16.64
N GLY A 367 21.77 -1.61 -16.42
CA GLY A 367 21.02 -0.37 -16.58
C GLY A 367 20.47 -0.16 -17.99
N ILE A 368 19.58 0.82 -18.13
CA ILE A 368 18.71 0.99 -19.31
C ILE A 368 19.46 1.38 -20.60
N SER A 369 20.69 1.88 -20.49
CA SER A 369 21.53 2.26 -21.64
C SER A 369 22.38 1.10 -22.16
N ALA A 370 22.35 -0.05 -21.48
CA ALA A 370 23.10 -1.24 -21.84
C ALA A 370 22.21 -2.30 -22.52
N HIS A 371 22.76 -3.50 -22.72
CA HIS A 371 22.00 -4.62 -23.28
C HIS A 371 20.83 -5.03 -22.37
N PHE A 372 19.72 -5.42 -22.99
CA PHE A 372 18.54 -5.93 -22.32
C PHE A 372 18.05 -7.22 -22.97
N PHE A 373 17.33 -8.04 -22.20
CA PHE A 373 16.75 -9.28 -22.71
C PHE A 373 15.40 -9.58 -22.05
N TYR A 374 14.60 -10.40 -22.73
CA TYR A 374 13.31 -10.89 -22.22
C TYR A 374 13.53 -12.19 -21.45
N GLN A 375 12.81 -12.36 -20.35
CA GLN A 375 12.83 -13.59 -19.55
C GLN A 375 11.41 -14.03 -19.21
N LYS A 376 11.09 -15.26 -19.57
CA LYS A 376 9.85 -15.97 -19.21
C LYS A 376 10.12 -17.18 -18.33
N HIS A 377 11.26 -17.84 -18.56
CA HIS A 377 11.60 -19.10 -17.91
C HIS A 377 12.55 -18.93 -16.74
N LEU A 378 12.38 -19.78 -15.74
CA LEU A 378 13.15 -19.77 -14.51
C LEU A 378 14.62 -20.17 -14.78
N PRO A 379 15.60 -19.39 -14.32
CA PRO A 379 17.00 -19.77 -14.48
C PRO A 379 17.42 -20.80 -13.41
N ASN A 380 18.37 -21.67 -13.74
CA ASN A 380 18.84 -22.75 -12.84
C ASN A 380 19.38 -22.28 -11.47
N TYR A 381 19.80 -21.02 -11.35
CA TYR A 381 20.30 -20.43 -10.10
C TYR A 381 19.19 -19.79 -9.25
N ALA A 382 17.93 -19.86 -9.68
CA ALA A 382 16.82 -19.27 -8.94
C ALA A 382 16.60 -19.99 -7.59
N PRO A 383 16.26 -19.24 -6.53
CA PRO A 383 15.84 -19.84 -5.27
C PRO A 383 14.60 -20.71 -5.39
N GLU A 384 14.52 -21.76 -4.58
CA GLU A 384 13.42 -22.74 -4.57
C GLU A 384 12.04 -22.12 -4.26
N TYR A 385 12.00 -20.97 -3.60
CA TYR A 385 10.73 -20.30 -3.29
C TYR A 385 10.08 -19.64 -4.52
N ILE A 386 10.78 -19.51 -5.64
CA ILE A 386 10.22 -18.94 -6.86
C ILE A 386 9.34 -20.00 -7.53
N GLN A 387 8.04 -19.71 -7.58
CA GLN A 387 7.07 -20.62 -8.17
C GLN A 387 7.06 -20.52 -9.69
N THR A 388 6.77 -21.65 -10.34
CA THR A 388 6.63 -21.77 -11.78
C THR A 388 5.37 -22.54 -12.15
N VAL A 389 4.99 -22.45 -13.42
CA VAL A 389 4.05 -23.37 -14.06
C VAL A 389 4.69 -23.97 -15.30
N PRO A 390 4.23 -25.15 -15.75
CA PRO A 390 4.65 -25.68 -17.04
C PRO A 390 4.40 -24.66 -18.17
N GLY A 391 5.46 -24.39 -18.93
CA GLY A 391 5.46 -23.63 -20.17
C GLY A 391 5.41 -24.54 -21.40
N GLU A 392 5.78 -23.98 -22.55
CA GLU A 392 5.99 -24.74 -23.80
C GLU A 392 7.35 -25.48 -23.73
N ASP A 393 7.46 -26.62 -24.42
CA ASP A 393 8.72 -27.37 -24.59
C ASP A 393 9.49 -27.71 -23.28
N GLU A 394 8.78 -28.18 -22.25
CA GLU A 394 9.31 -28.56 -20.92
C GLU A 394 9.89 -27.40 -20.08
N GLU A 395 9.84 -26.17 -20.57
CA GLU A 395 10.28 -24.98 -19.84
C GLU A 395 9.36 -24.66 -18.64
N GLN A 396 9.91 -23.91 -17.67
CA GLN A 396 9.19 -23.51 -16.45
C GLN A 396 8.91 -22.01 -16.47
N ASP A 397 7.67 -21.63 -16.80
CA ASP A 397 7.23 -20.24 -16.83
C ASP A 397 7.16 -19.64 -15.41
N ILE A 398 7.75 -18.47 -15.25
CA ILE A 398 7.88 -17.78 -13.96
C ILE A 398 6.53 -17.24 -13.48
N LEU A 399 6.26 -17.42 -12.18
CA LEU A 399 5.26 -16.68 -11.43
C LEU A 399 5.93 -15.72 -10.44
N CYS A 400 5.28 -14.59 -10.17
CA CYS A 400 5.68 -13.69 -9.10
C CYS A 400 4.56 -13.60 -8.05
N GLN A 401 4.69 -14.43 -7.02
CA GLN A 401 3.60 -14.69 -6.08
C GLN A 401 3.66 -13.88 -4.79
N ASP A 402 4.86 -13.41 -4.43
CA ASP A 402 5.13 -12.75 -3.16
C ASP A 402 6.19 -11.64 -3.28
N LEU A 403 6.39 -10.91 -2.18
CA LEU A 403 7.35 -9.82 -2.08
C LEU A 403 8.79 -10.30 -2.33
N ARG A 404 9.14 -11.50 -1.86
CA ARG A 404 10.49 -12.07 -1.99
C ARG A 404 10.84 -12.29 -3.46
N SER A 405 9.94 -12.93 -4.20
CA SER A 405 10.07 -13.16 -5.64
C SER A 405 10.23 -11.84 -6.39
N LEU A 406 9.35 -10.85 -6.12
CA LEU A 406 9.39 -9.55 -6.77
C LEU A 406 10.74 -8.84 -6.58
N LEU A 407 11.22 -8.78 -5.34
CA LEU A 407 12.48 -8.13 -5.03
C LEU A 407 13.69 -8.91 -5.56
N TRP A 408 13.63 -10.25 -5.60
CA TRP A 408 14.67 -11.06 -6.21
C TRP A 408 14.80 -10.77 -7.70
N PHE A 409 13.67 -10.72 -8.45
CA PHE A 409 13.67 -10.34 -9.86
C PHE A 409 14.23 -8.93 -10.05
N GLY A 410 13.80 -7.97 -9.23
CA GLY A 410 14.32 -6.61 -9.27
C GLY A 410 15.83 -6.53 -9.01
N ASN A 411 16.34 -7.34 -8.07
CA ASN A 411 17.75 -7.37 -7.69
C ASN A 411 18.62 -7.92 -8.82
N HIS A 412 18.02 -8.78 -9.67
CA HIS A 412 18.57 -9.35 -10.88
C HIS A 412 18.37 -8.48 -12.14
N GLY A 413 17.85 -7.25 -11.95
CA GLY A 413 17.73 -6.25 -13.01
C GLY A 413 16.45 -6.35 -13.83
N SER A 414 15.44 -7.12 -13.42
CA SER A 414 14.11 -7.05 -14.05
C SER A 414 13.51 -5.68 -13.76
N ILE A 415 13.29 -4.88 -14.81
CA ILE A 415 12.74 -3.51 -14.71
C ILE A 415 11.29 -3.46 -15.17
N GLU A 416 10.99 -4.11 -16.30
CA GLU A 416 9.63 -4.13 -16.84
C GLU A 416 8.97 -5.49 -16.55
N PHE A 417 7.78 -5.46 -15.94
CA PHE A 417 6.96 -6.62 -15.65
C PHE A 417 5.73 -6.62 -16.54
N HIS A 418 5.62 -7.60 -17.43
CA HIS A 418 4.52 -7.73 -18.39
C HIS A 418 3.70 -8.99 -18.09
N VAL A 419 2.38 -8.86 -18.13
CA VAL A 419 1.44 -9.93 -17.77
C VAL A 419 0.38 -10.17 -18.83
N PRO A 420 -0.11 -11.42 -18.96
CA PRO A 420 -1.23 -11.74 -19.82
C PRO A 420 -2.57 -11.29 -19.24
N PHE A 421 -3.60 -11.33 -20.10
CA PHE A 421 -4.97 -10.94 -19.75
C PHE A 421 -5.77 -12.06 -19.07
N GLN A 422 -5.13 -13.17 -18.70
CA GLN A 422 -5.74 -14.28 -17.97
C GLN A 422 -4.88 -14.69 -16.76
N THR A 423 -5.45 -15.45 -15.83
CA THR A 423 -4.70 -16.14 -14.78
C THR A 423 -4.23 -17.51 -15.28
N ILE A 424 -3.35 -18.18 -14.52
CA ILE A 424 -2.90 -19.54 -14.85
C ILE A 424 -4.02 -20.58 -14.79
N ASP A 425 -5.08 -20.30 -14.04
CA ASP A 425 -6.20 -21.22 -13.80
C ASP A 425 -7.34 -21.08 -14.83
N SER A 426 -7.18 -20.20 -15.84
CA SER A 426 -8.25 -19.85 -16.78
C SER A 426 -7.76 -19.70 -18.21
N GLY A 427 -8.53 -20.26 -19.16
CA GLY A 427 -8.40 -19.97 -20.59
C GLY A 427 -9.14 -18.69 -21.04
N TYR A 428 -9.85 -18.03 -20.14
CA TYR A 428 -10.64 -16.82 -20.39
C TYR A 428 -9.94 -15.58 -19.83
N PRO A 429 -10.06 -14.42 -20.50
CA PRO A 429 -9.54 -13.18 -19.98
C PRO A 429 -10.27 -12.73 -18.69
N ASP A 430 -9.53 -12.12 -17.76
CA ASP A 430 -10.10 -11.47 -16.57
C ASP A 430 -10.31 -9.96 -16.74
N GLU A 431 -9.88 -9.40 -17.89
CA GLU A 431 -10.07 -8.01 -18.28
C GLU A 431 -10.01 -7.83 -19.81
N MET A 432 -10.70 -6.81 -20.33
CA MET A 432 -10.42 -6.23 -21.66
C MET A 432 -9.47 -5.05 -21.51
N VAL A 433 -8.54 -4.88 -22.45
CA VAL A 433 -7.60 -3.75 -22.40
C VAL A 433 -7.43 -3.11 -23.76
N PHE A 434 -7.80 -1.84 -23.86
CA PHE A 434 -7.48 -1.01 -25.03
C PHE A 434 -6.11 -0.37 -24.83
N ASP A 435 -5.16 -0.67 -25.73
CA ASP A 435 -3.84 -0.02 -25.77
C ASP A 435 -3.86 1.10 -26.81
N LEU A 436 -3.65 2.32 -26.33
CA LEU A 436 -3.69 3.54 -27.14
C LEU A 436 -2.28 4.08 -27.35
N ASP A 437 -1.76 3.91 -28.57
CA ASP A 437 -0.39 4.26 -28.93
C ASP A 437 -0.35 5.47 -29.88
N PRO A 438 -0.09 6.68 -29.36
CA PRO A 438 0.11 7.85 -30.21
C PRO A 438 1.48 7.79 -30.88
N PRO A 439 1.64 8.38 -32.08
CA PRO A 439 2.90 8.39 -32.82
C PRO A 439 4.07 9.01 -32.04
N SER A 440 3.79 10.00 -31.19
CA SER A 440 4.76 10.61 -30.28
C SER A 440 4.07 11.25 -29.07
N LEU A 441 4.84 11.73 -28.11
CA LEU A 441 4.32 12.52 -26.98
C LEU A 441 3.62 13.81 -27.44
N ARG A 442 3.99 14.38 -28.59
CA ARG A 442 3.31 15.57 -29.13
C ARG A 442 1.86 15.27 -29.50
N GLU A 443 1.60 14.05 -29.97
CA GLU A 443 0.27 13.56 -30.33
C GLU A 443 -0.44 12.83 -29.16
N PHE A 444 0.13 12.87 -27.96
CA PHE A 444 -0.50 12.30 -26.75
C PHE A 444 -1.95 12.77 -26.50
N PRO A 445 -2.35 14.02 -26.80
CA PRO A 445 -3.75 14.45 -26.68
C PRO A 445 -4.74 13.57 -27.46
N LEU A 446 -4.30 12.89 -28.54
CA LEU A 446 -5.16 11.93 -29.25
C LEU A 446 -5.48 10.70 -28.38
N ALA A 447 -4.53 10.22 -27.59
CA ALA A 447 -4.74 9.11 -26.66
C ALA A 447 -5.73 9.51 -25.55
N VAL A 448 -5.62 10.75 -25.03
CA VAL A 448 -6.59 11.30 -24.06
C VAL A 448 -7.99 11.34 -24.67
N LYS A 449 -8.13 11.87 -25.89
CA LYS A 449 -9.41 11.93 -26.59
C LYS A 449 -10.02 10.54 -26.78
N ALA A 450 -9.24 9.56 -27.26
CA ALA A 450 -9.72 8.19 -27.42
C ALA A 450 -10.10 7.54 -26.08
N ALA A 451 -9.31 7.74 -25.03
CA ALA A 451 -9.60 7.20 -23.71
C ALA A 451 -10.93 7.70 -23.15
N LEU A 452 -11.22 9.00 -23.26
CA LEU A 452 -12.49 9.58 -22.83
C LEU A 452 -13.68 9.06 -23.64
N LEU A 453 -13.54 8.92 -24.96
CA LEU A 453 -14.58 8.34 -25.81
C LEU A 453 -14.85 6.86 -25.45
N ILE A 454 -13.80 6.07 -25.21
CA ILE A 454 -13.93 4.66 -24.79
C ILE A 454 -14.62 4.61 -23.43
N LYS A 455 -14.20 5.44 -22.48
CA LYS A 455 -14.79 5.52 -21.14
C LYS A 455 -16.31 5.69 -21.22
N ASP A 456 -16.76 6.70 -21.95
CA ASP A 456 -18.19 7.01 -22.06
C ASP A 456 -18.96 5.88 -22.74
N MET A 457 -18.39 5.28 -23.79
CA MET A 457 -19.01 4.17 -24.51
C MET A 457 -19.19 2.94 -23.63
N VAL A 458 -18.16 2.52 -22.88
CA VAL A 458 -18.24 1.31 -22.06
C VAL A 458 -19.01 1.55 -20.76
N ALA A 459 -18.97 2.76 -20.22
CA ALA A 459 -19.81 3.16 -19.09
C ALA A 459 -21.30 3.15 -19.44
N TYR A 460 -21.66 3.56 -20.67
CA TYR A 460 -23.03 3.45 -21.16
C TYR A 460 -23.52 1.99 -21.22
N GLN A 461 -22.63 1.03 -21.47
CA GLN A 461 -22.91 -0.40 -21.40
C GLN A 461 -22.86 -0.97 -19.97
N GLY A 462 -22.70 -0.11 -18.96
CA GLY A 462 -22.69 -0.49 -17.56
C GLY A 462 -21.33 -0.94 -17.01
N PHE A 463 -20.28 -1.02 -17.82
CA PHE A 463 -18.94 -1.35 -17.34
C PHE A 463 -18.30 -0.18 -16.56
N ILE A 464 -17.34 -0.50 -15.70
CA ILE A 464 -16.55 0.51 -14.99
C ILE A 464 -15.12 0.42 -15.50
N PRO A 465 -14.69 1.32 -16.41
CA PRO A 465 -13.35 1.30 -16.96
C PRO A 465 -12.35 1.97 -16.02
N PHE A 466 -11.12 1.50 -16.05
CA PHE A 466 -9.98 2.01 -15.31
C PHE A 466 -8.88 2.42 -16.29
N VAL A 467 -8.05 3.40 -15.95
CA VAL A 467 -7.08 3.97 -16.91
C VAL A 467 -5.70 4.13 -16.28
N LYS A 468 -4.66 3.89 -17.08
CA LYS A 468 -3.27 4.12 -16.68
C LYS A 468 -2.44 4.66 -17.82
N THR A 469 -1.36 5.37 -17.50
CA THR A 469 -0.29 5.60 -18.47
C THR A 469 0.43 4.28 -18.77
N SER A 470 0.92 4.12 -20.01
CA SER A 470 1.80 2.98 -20.33
C SER A 470 3.21 3.17 -19.75
N GLY A 471 3.51 4.37 -19.23
CA GLY A 471 4.84 4.79 -18.79
C GLY A 471 5.78 5.17 -19.94
N LYS A 472 5.36 5.05 -21.21
CA LYS A 472 6.08 5.62 -22.36
C LYS A 472 5.23 6.74 -22.96
N THR A 473 4.65 6.51 -24.13
CA THR A 473 3.86 7.49 -24.86
C THR A 473 2.37 7.16 -24.90
N GLY A 474 1.92 6.02 -24.37
CA GLY A 474 0.56 5.54 -24.52
C GLY A 474 -0.32 5.64 -23.27
N LEU A 475 -1.61 5.35 -23.47
CA LEU A 475 -2.62 5.19 -22.42
C LEU A 475 -3.29 3.83 -22.56
N GLN A 476 -3.65 3.22 -21.43
CA GLN A 476 -4.26 1.90 -21.40
C GLN A 476 -5.54 1.95 -20.59
N ILE A 477 -6.65 1.49 -21.20
CA ILE A 477 -7.96 1.40 -20.56
C ILE A 477 -8.25 -0.05 -20.24
N HIS A 478 -8.38 -0.36 -18.96
CA HIS A 478 -8.65 -1.67 -18.41
C HIS A 478 -10.12 -1.78 -18.02
N ILE A 479 -10.77 -2.86 -18.44
CA ILE A 479 -12.18 -3.14 -18.14
C ILE A 479 -12.23 -4.51 -17.49
N PRO A 480 -12.41 -4.60 -16.17
CA PRO A 480 -12.43 -5.87 -15.44
C PRO A 480 -13.67 -6.70 -15.84
N LEU A 481 -13.47 -7.98 -16.10
CA LEU A 481 -14.52 -8.92 -16.50
C LEU A 481 -14.84 -9.90 -15.37
N GLU A 482 -16.10 -10.33 -15.29
CA GLU A 482 -16.43 -11.49 -14.46
C GLU A 482 -15.76 -12.75 -15.03
N GLU A 483 -15.40 -13.69 -14.16
CA GLU A 483 -14.72 -14.91 -14.57
C GLU A 483 -15.55 -15.66 -15.62
N LYS A 484 -14.91 -16.04 -16.74
CA LYS A 484 -15.52 -16.79 -17.85
C LYS A 484 -16.73 -16.09 -18.49
N SER A 485 -16.89 -14.78 -18.32
CA SER A 485 -18.00 -14.04 -18.93
C SER A 485 -17.82 -13.79 -20.44
N MET A 486 -16.58 -13.67 -20.91
CA MET A 486 -16.25 -13.50 -22.33
C MET A 486 -14.99 -14.26 -22.71
N SER A 487 -14.99 -14.93 -23.86
CA SER A 487 -13.77 -15.50 -24.46
C SER A 487 -12.91 -14.42 -25.13
N PHE A 488 -11.65 -14.74 -25.43
CA PHE A 488 -10.76 -13.85 -26.20
C PHE A 488 -11.33 -13.46 -27.57
N ASP A 489 -12.04 -14.36 -28.25
CA ASP A 489 -12.66 -14.03 -29.55
C ASP A 489 -13.81 -13.03 -29.40
N GLN A 490 -14.60 -13.15 -28.33
CA GLN A 490 -15.69 -12.23 -28.02
C GLN A 490 -15.15 -10.85 -27.64
N THR A 491 -14.11 -10.77 -26.79
CA THR A 491 -13.47 -9.50 -26.43
C THR A 491 -12.84 -8.84 -27.65
N ARG A 492 -12.15 -9.61 -28.50
CA ARG A 492 -11.58 -9.11 -29.76
C ARG A 492 -12.64 -8.52 -30.68
N THR A 493 -13.76 -9.23 -30.86
CA THR A 493 -14.87 -8.77 -31.70
C THR A 493 -15.45 -7.45 -31.19
N PHE A 494 -15.65 -7.34 -29.87
CA PHE A 494 -16.13 -6.10 -29.24
C PHE A 494 -15.14 -4.94 -29.43
N MET A 495 -13.86 -5.17 -29.14
CA MET A 495 -12.83 -4.15 -29.25
C MET A 495 -12.61 -3.70 -30.71
N GLU A 496 -12.70 -4.62 -31.67
CA GLU A 496 -12.66 -4.32 -33.10
C GLU A 496 -13.83 -3.44 -33.54
N ALA A 497 -15.05 -3.74 -33.08
CA ALA A 497 -16.22 -2.91 -33.37
C ALA A 497 -16.06 -1.48 -32.81
N VAL A 498 -15.57 -1.34 -31.57
CA VAL A 498 -15.27 -0.03 -30.96
C VAL A 498 -14.26 0.74 -31.80
N ALA A 499 -13.15 0.08 -32.19
CA ALA A 499 -12.11 0.71 -32.99
C ALA A 499 -12.63 1.18 -34.35
N ASN A 500 -13.45 0.37 -35.03
CA ASN A 500 -14.01 0.72 -36.34
C ASN A 500 -14.96 1.92 -36.26
N ILE A 501 -15.84 1.98 -35.24
CA ILE A 501 -16.71 3.15 -35.01
C ILE A 501 -15.87 4.43 -34.86
N PHE A 502 -14.73 4.34 -34.19
CA PHE A 502 -13.87 5.50 -33.92
C PHE A 502 -13.15 5.96 -35.19
N VAL A 503 -12.64 5.02 -36.00
CA VAL A 503 -12.02 5.32 -37.28
C VAL A 503 -13.04 5.93 -38.25
N GLU A 504 -14.28 5.43 -38.28
CA GLU A 504 -15.34 5.98 -39.14
C GLU A 504 -15.75 7.38 -38.71
N ARG A 505 -15.92 7.61 -37.40
CA ARG A 505 -16.38 8.90 -36.87
C ARG A 505 -15.29 9.97 -36.81
N TYR A 506 -14.03 9.57 -36.64
CA TYR A 506 -12.89 10.47 -36.53
C TYR A 506 -11.69 9.99 -37.38
N PRO A 507 -11.84 9.91 -38.71
CA PRO A 507 -10.83 9.33 -39.61
C PRO A 507 -9.50 10.09 -39.63
N GLU A 508 -9.52 11.38 -39.28
CA GLU A 508 -8.35 12.24 -39.14
C GLU A 508 -7.61 12.07 -37.80
N SER A 509 -8.26 11.45 -36.80
CA SER A 509 -7.69 11.27 -35.45
C SER A 509 -7.24 9.83 -35.19
N PHE A 510 -7.97 8.84 -35.71
CA PHE A 510 -7.81 7.43 -35.34
C PHE A 510 -7.55 6.53 -36.55
N THR A 511 -6.85 5.42 -36.32
CA THR A 511 -6.59 4.40 -37.34
C THR A 511 -6.42 3.01 -36.71
N THR A 512 -6.77 1.97 -37.45
CA THR A 512 -6.45 0.56 -37.18
C THR A 512 -5.36 0.01 -38.10
N GLU A 513 -4.73 0.88 -38.90
CA GLU A 513 -3.63 0.51 -39.79
C GLU A 513 -2.40 0.06 -39.00
N ARG A 514 -1.92 -1.15 -39.27
CA ARG A 514 -0.80 -1.76 -38.54
C ARG A 514 0.54 -1.17 -38.94
N LEU A 515 0.73 -0.72 -40.18
CA LEU A 515 2.01 -0.17 -40.64
C LEU A 515 2.19 1.28 -40.21
N ILE A 516 3.17 1.56 -39.34
CA ILE A 516 3.47 2.91 -38.81
C ILE A 516 3.55 3.97 -39.92
N LYS A 517 4.21 3.66 -41.04
CA LYS A 517 4.34 4.55 -42.21
C LYS A 517 3.00 5.01 -42.82
N ASN A 518 1.94 4.22 -42.68
CA ASN A 518 0.62 4.48 -43.24
C ASN A 518 -0.34 5.12 -42.21
N ARG A 519 0.05 5.17 -40.93
CA ARG A 519 -0.79 5.76 -39.87
C ARG A 519 -0.86 7.28 -39.96
N GLY A 520 0.18 7.93 -40.50
CA GLY A 520 0.31 9.38 -40.47
C GLY A 520 0.46 9.88 -39.03
N LYS A 521 -0.22 10.98 -38.68
CA LYS A 521 -0.25 11.53 -37.31
C LYS A 521 -1.43 11.04 -36.47
N ARG A 522 -2.09 9.95 -36.88
CA ARG A 522 -3.26 9.40 -36.22
C ARG A 522 -2.86 8.46 -35.08
N LEU A 523 -3.70 8.38 -34.05
CA LEU A 523 -3.57 7.42 -32.98
C LEU A 523 -3.98 6.03 -33.47
N TYR A 524 -3.13 5.04 -33.21
CA TYR A 524 -3.44 3.64 -33.46
C TYR A 524 -4.22 3.06 -32.28
N ILE A 525 -5.39 2.48 -32.56
CA ILE A 525 -6.19 1.76 -31.56
C ILE A 525 -5.88 0.27 -31.73
N ASP A 526 -4.99 -0.27 -30.89
CA ASP A 526 -4.53 -1.65 -31.02
C ASP A 526 -5.49 -2.62 -30.31
N TYR A 527 -6.46 -3.14 -31.06
CA TYR A 527 -7.35 -4.21 -30.58
C TYR A 527 -6.73 -5.62 -30.70
N VAL A 528 -5.56 -5.75 -31.34
CA VAL A 528 -4.92 -7.05 -31.63
C VAL A 528 -3.97 -7.47 -30.52
N GLN A 529 -3.50 -6.54 -29.67
CA GLN A 529 -2.72 -6.91 -28.48
C GLN A 529 -3.54 -7.67 -27.45
N HIS A 530 -4.88 -7.64 -27.50
CA HIS A 530 -5.72 -8.43 -26.62
C HIS A 530 -5.95 -9.82 -27.21
N ALA A 531 -5.04 -10.75 -26.91
CA ALA A 531 -5.09 -12.12 -27.39
C ALA A 531 -4.39 -13.08 -26.40
N PRO A 532 -4.67 -14.40 -26.46
CA PRO A 532 -3.96 -15.39 -25.66
C PRO A 532 -2.43 -15.28 -25.83
N GLY A 533 -1.70 -15.32 -24.71
CA GLY A 533 -0.23 -15.26 -24.71
C GLY A 533 0.40 -13.89 -24.98
N LYS A 534 -0.39 -12.89 -25.40
CA LYS A 534 0.06 -11.49 -25.42
C LYS A 534 0.16 -10.96 -23.99
N THR A 535 1.04 -10.00 -23.80
CA THR A 535 1.30 -9.41 -22.49
C THR A 535 1.27 -7.89 -22.57
N ILE A 536 0.90 -7.28 -21.46
CA ILE A 536 0.90 -5.83 -21.29
C ILE A 536 1.67 -5.44 -20.03
N ILE A 537 2.25 -4.24 -20.03
CA ILE A 537 2.98 -3.73 -18.87
C ILE A 537 2.06 -3.64 -17.64
N ALA A 538 2.46 -4.31 -16.56
CA ALA A 538 1.73 -4.31 -15.32
C ALA A 538 1.65 -2.89 -14.71
N PRO A 539 0.53 -2.53 -14.06
CA PRO A 539 0.45 -1.32 -13.25
C PRO A 539 1.60 -1.24 -12.24
N TYR A 540 2.15 -0.04 -12.07
CA TYR A 540 3.30 0.28 -11.21
C TYR A 540 4.65 -0.33 -11.65
N SER A 541 4.71 -1.06 -12.76
CA SER A 541 6.00 -1.42 -13.36
C SER A 541 6.71 -0.18 -13.90
N LEU A 542 8.04 -0.15 -13.77
CA LEU A 542 8.85 0.87 -14.43
C LEU A 542 8.97 0.58 -15.93
N ARG A 543 9.36 1.61 -16.68
CA ARG A 543 9.76 1.54 -18.09
C ARG A 543 11.21 1.98 -18.24
N ALA A 544 11.91 1.40 -19.21
CA ALA A 544 13.27 1.82 -19.56
C ALA A 544 13.28 3.18 -20.30
N THR A 545 13.07 4.25 -19.54
CA THR A 545 13.15 5.66 -19.97
C THR A 545 14.18 6.38 -19.10
N ASN A 546 14.77 7.49 -19.59
CA ASN A 546 15.79 8.22 -18.84
C ASN A 546 15.26 8.74 -17.50
N GLU A 547 13.98 9.07 -17.44
CA GLU A 547 13.28 9.61 -16.26
C GLU A 547 12.81 8.51 -15.28
N ALA A 548 13.02 7.22 -15.58
CA ALA A 548 12.50 6.09 -14.81
C ALA A 548 10.98 6.17 -14.59
N THR A 549 10.25 6.36 -15.70
CA THR A 549 8.79 6.49 -15.71
C THR A 549 8.09 5.19 -15.32
N VAL A 550 6.87 5.34 -14.81
CA VAL A 550 6.04 4.26 -14.26
C VAL A 550 4.76 4.12 -15.09
N ALA A 551 4.34 2.88 -15.37
CA ALA A 551 3.01 2.61 -15.92
C ALA A 551 1.94 2.85 -14.83
N THR A 552 1.41 4.06 -14.76
CA THR A 552 0.76 4.59 -13.54
C THR A 552 -0.76 4.62 -13.68
N PRO A 553 -1.50 3.88 -12.84
CA PRO A 553 -2.95 4.06 -12.67
C PRO A 553 -3.33 5.51 -12.35
N LEU A 554 -4.40 5.99 -12.98
CA LEU A 554 -4.94 7.34 -12.82
C LEU A 554 -6.42 7.30 -12.46
N TYR A 555 -6.88 8.32 -11.75
CA TYR A 555 -8.29 8.67 -11.68
C TYR A 555 -8.71 9.37 -12.98
N TRP A 556 -9.99 9.25 -13.34
CA TRP A 556 -10.48 9.75 -14.63
C TRP A 556 -10.45 11.28 -14.77
N ASP A 557 -10.50 12.03 -13.67
CA ASP A 557 -10.36 13.49 -13.63
C ASP A 557 -8.93 13.95 -13.99
N GLU A 558 -7.93 13.09 -13.80
CA GLU A 558 -6.55 13.33 -14.23
C GLU A 558 -6.37 13.15 -15.76
N VAL A 559 -7.31 12.49 -16.45
CA VAL A 559 -7.23 12.22 -17.90
C VAL A 559 -7.78 13.40 -18.69
N ASN A 560 -6.94 14.42 -18.84
CA ASN A 560 -7.24 15.66 -19.56
C ASN A 560 -6.04 16.14 -20.41
N GLU A 561 -6.18 17.25 -21.12
CA GLU A 561 -5.17 17.79 -22.05
C GLU A 561 -3.82 18.13 -21.40
N LYS A 562 -3.78 18.31 -20.07
CA LYS A 562 -2.54 18.60 -19.32
C LYS A 562 -1.79 17.33 -18.90
N LEU A 563 -2.36 16.15 -19.12
CA LEU A 563 -1.76 14.89 -18.71
C LEU A 563 -0.45 14.65 -19.47
N ASN A 564 0.65 14.46 -18.73
CA ASN A 564 1.95 14.12 -19.30
C ASN A 564 2.49 12.83 -18.65
N PRO A 565 2.71 11.75 -19.42
CA PRO A 565 3.25 10.49 -18.89
C PRO A 565 4.60 10.62 -18.17
N LYS A 566 5.42 11.63 -18.51
CA LYS A 566 6.73 11.86 -17.89
C LYS A 566 6.67 12.34 -16.44
N ASP A 567 5.52 12.84 -15.99
CA ASP A 567 5.36 13.34 -14.62
C ASP A 567 5.31 12.19 -13.59
N TYR A 568 5.07 10.96 -14.07
CA TYR A 568 4.95 9.76 -13.25
C TYR A 568 6.22 8.92 -13.30
N THR A 569 7.04 9.06 -12.26
CA THR A 569 8.37 8.44 -12.14
C THR A 569 8.47 7.66 -10.85
N ILE A 570 9.55 6.88 -10.74
CA ILE A 570 9.94 6.19 -9.51
C ILE A 570 9.96 7.10 -8.27
N LYS A 571 10.21 8.41 -8.45
CA LYS A 571 10.29 9.40 -7.36
C LYS A 571 8.92 10.02 -7.03
N THR A 572 8.03 10.16 -8.01
CA THR A 572 6.75 10.89 -7.84
C THR A 572 5.57 9.97 -7.55
N VAL A 573 5.61 8.70 -7.99
CA VAL A 573 4.49 7.76 -7.78
C VAL A 573 4.29 7.33 -6.32
N PRO A 574 5.32 6.97 -5.54
CA PRO A 574 5.12 6.60 -4.13
C PRO A 574 4.48 7.69 -3.26
N PRO A 575 4.92 8.97 -3.28
CA PRO A 575 4.22 10.00 -2.50
C PRO A 575 2.79 10.25 -3.02
N ARG A 576 2.56 10.17 -4.33
CA ARG A 576 1.22 10.26 -4.91
C ARG A 576 0.28 9.18 -4.37
N LEU A 577 0.74 7.94 -4.24
CA LEU A 577 -0.05 6.84 -3.66
C LEU A 577 -0.48 7.15 -2.22
N ILE A 578 0.40 7.73 -1.41
CA ILE A 578 0.08 8.12 -0.04
C ILE A 578 -1.00 9.21 -0.03
N GLU A 579 -0.80 10.25 -0.84
CA GLU A 579 -1.68 11.43 -0.87
C GLU A 579 -3.07 11.12 -1.46
N MET A 580 -3.12 10.40 -2.57
CA MET A 580 -4.35 10.21 -3.36
C MET A 580 -4.96 8.82 -3.20
N GLY A 581 -4.18 7.81 -2.80
CA GLY A 581 -4.58 6.41 -2.86
C GLY A 581 -4.32 5.77 -4.24
N CYS A 582 -4.79 4.53 -4.40
CA CYS A 582 -4.64 3.73 -5.61
C CYS A 582 -5.90 3.83 -6.49
N PRO A 583 -5.82 4.36 -7.73
CA PRO A 583 -6.98 4.40 -8.63
C PRO A 583 -7.52 3.03 -9.05
N PHE A 584 -6.70 1.98 -8.97
CA PHE A 584 -7.09 0.60 -9.32
C PHE A 584 -7.55 -0.21 -8.09
N GLN A 585 -7.71 0.44 -6.93
CA GLN A 585 -8.01 -0.24 -5.65
C GLN A 585 -9.26 -1.13 -5.74
N ASP A 586 -10.32 -0.64 -6.37
CA ASP A 586 -11.60 -1.34 -6.46
C ASP A 586 -11.80 -2.06 -7.79
N MET A 587 -10.77 -2.17 -8.62
CA MET A 587 -10.91 -2.70 -9.98
C MET A 587 -11.51 -4.11 -10.01
N TRP A 588 -11.07 -5.00 -9.12
CA TRP A 588 -11.60 -6.36 -9.07
C TRP A 588 -12.95 -6.49 -8.38
N ASN A 589 -13.32 -5.53 -7.53
CA ASN A 589 -14.66 -5.45 -6.93
C ASN A 589 -15.71 -5.02 -7.97
N ASN A 590 -15.28 -4.40 -9.08
CA ASN A 590 -16.12 -3.85 -10.13
C ASN A 590 -16.21 -4.73 -11.39
N ARG A 591 -15.93 -6.03 -11.28
CA ARG A 591 -16.15 -7.01 -12.35
C ARG A 591 -17.65 -7.11 -12.66
N LYS A 592 -18.02 -7.04 -13.93
CA LYS A 592 -19.41 -7.17 -14.39
C LYS A 592 -19.54 -8.19 -15.51
N LYS A 593 -20.72 -8.79 -15.63
CA LYS A 593 -21.14 -9.46 -16.87
C LYS A 593 -21.45 -8.40 -17.93
N PRO A 594 -21.04 -8.63 -19.19
CA PRO A 594 -21.46 -7.82 -20.33
C PRO A 594 -22.97 -7.76 -20.52
#